data_AF-A0A1M4UZW5-F1
#
_entry.id   AF-A0A1M4UZW5-F1
#
_cell.length_a   1.000
_cell.length_b   1.000
_cell.length_c   1.000
_cell.angle_alpha   90.00
_cell.angle_beta   90.00
_cell.angle_gamma   90.00
#
_symmetry.space_group_name_H-M   'P 1'
#
loop_
_entity.id
_entity.type
_entity.pdbx_description
1 polymer ?
#
loop_
_entity_poly.entity_id
_entity_poly.type
_entity_poly.pdbx_seq_one_letter_code
_entity_poly.pdbx_strand_id
1 'polypeptide(L)' 'MFIRRVRKKDHQTGTTYFYHQLVESYRTPKGPRQRTLLNLGKLDLEPKQLKGLANRIEEILT' A
#
# COMPACT_ATOMS: atom_id res chain seq x y z
N MET A 1 4.15 2.48 9.07
CA MET A 1 3.24 2.24 7.92
C MET A 1 3.93 1.35 6.86
N PHE A 2 3.24 0.84 5.84
CA PHE A 2 3.88 0.18 4.68
C PHE A 2 3.06 0.33 3.39
N ILE A 3 3.70 0.14 2.23
CA ILE A 3 3.01 0.12 0.93
C ILE A 3 2.84 -1.31 0.43
N ARG A 4 1.60 -1.70 0.18
CA ARG A 4 1.23 -3.01 -0.39
C ARG A 4 0.97 -2.90 -1.88
N ARG A 5 1.59 -3.78 -2.67
CA ARG A 5 1.24 -3.96 -4.09
C ARG A 5 0.06 -4.91 -4.23
N VAL A 6 -0.97 -4.50 -4.95
CA VAL A 6 -2.17 -5.29 -5.19
C VAL A 6 -2.36 -5.49 -6.69
N ARG A 7 -2.64 -6.73 -7.08
CA ARG A 7 -2.98 -7.09 -8.45
C ARG A 7 -4.47 -6.84 -8.68
N LYS A 8 -4.81 -6.12 -9.74
CA LYS A 8 -6.18 -5.94 -10.21
C LYS A 8 -6.31 -6.42 -11.64
N LYS A 9 -7.42 -7.08 -11.94
CA LYS A 9 -7.80 -7.47 -13.28
C LYS A 9 -8.98 -6.62 -13.70
N ASP A 10 -8.86 -5.97 -14.85
CA ASP A 10 -9.98 -5.36 -15.53
C ASP A 10 -10.85 -6.46 -16.14
N HIS A 11 -12.12 -6.52 -15.77
CA HIS A 11 -13.02 -7.57 -16.25
C HIS A 11 -13.49 -7.34 -17.70
N GLN A 12 -13.49 -6.10 -18.19
CA GLN A 12 -13.91 -5.75 -19.55
C GLN A 12 -12.78 -5.99 -20.55
N THR A 13 -11.57 -5.52 -20.23
CA THR A 13 -10.42 -5.64 -21.13
C THR A 13 -9.56 -6.87 -20.87
N GLY A 14 -9.76 -7.55 -19.73
CA GLY A 14 -8.92 -8.66 -19.29
C GLY A 14 -7.54 -8.23 -18.75
N THR A 15 -7.21 -6.95 -18.84
CA THR A 15 -5.88 -6.41 -18.53
C THR A 15 -5.58 -6.51 -17.04
N THR A 16 -4.41 -7.04 -16.70
CA THR A 16 -3.92 -7.09 -15.32
C THR A 16 -2.98 -5.94 -15.05
N TYR A 17 -3.23 -5.18 -13.99
CA TYR A 17 -2.38 -4.10 -13.54
C TYR A 17 -2.10 -4.20 -12.04
N PHE A 18 -1.05 -3.51 -11.61
CA PHE A 18 -0.71 -3.38 -10.21
C PHE A 18 -1.00 -1.96 -9.74
N TYR A 19 -1.54 -1.87 -8.52
CA TYR A 19 -1.67 -0.61 -7.81
C TYR A 19 -1.10 -0.76 -6.40
N HIS A 20 -0.88 0.36 -5.74
CA HIS A 20 -0.25 0.46 -4.45
C HIS A 20 -1.22 1.04 -3.43
N GLN A 21 -1.19 0.52 -2.21
CA GLN A 21 -2.00 1.00 -1.10
C GLN A 21 -1.08 1.32 0.08
N LEU A 22 -1.28 2.49 0.69
CA LEU A 22 -0.69 2.79 2.00
C LEU A 22 -1.51 2.07 3.07
N VAL A 23 -0.84 1.27 3.87
CA VAL A 23 -1.44 0.43 4.90
C VAL A 23 -0.79 0.72 6.25
N GLU A 24 -1.63 0.78 7.28
CA GLU A 24 -1.20 0.90 8.67
C GLU A 24 -1.50 -0.40 9.41
N SER A 25 -0.54 -0.85 10.20
CA SER A 25 -0.70 -1.95 11.15
C SER A 25 -1.00 -1.37 12.54
N TYR A 26 -2.08 -1.81 13.18
CA TYR A 26 -2.48 -1.37 14.52
C TYR A 26 -2.81 -2.58 15.40
N ARG A 27 -2.68 -2.44 16.72
CA ARG A 27 -2.96 -3.51 17.68
C ARG A 27 -4.42 -3.46 18.12
N THR A 28 -5.04 -4.63 18.22
CA THR A 28 -6.37 -4.80 18.82
C THR A 28 -6.30 -5.88 19.90
N PRO A 29 -7.30 -5.98 20.81
CA PRO A 29 -7.35 -7.07 21.78
C PRO A 29 -7.33 -8.47 21.15
N LYS A 30 -7.81 -8.60 19.90
CA LYS A 30 -7.80 -9.85 19.13
C LYS A 30 -6.53 -10.04 18.27
N GLY A 31 -5.48 -9.25 18.51
CA GLY A 31 -4.22 -9.29 17.79
C GLY A 31 -4.00 -8.14 16.80
N PRO A 32 -2.88 -8.14 16.07
CA PRO A 32 -2.56 -7.11 15.08
C PRO A 32 -3.56 -7.13 13.92
N ARG A 33 -3.97 -5.94 13.47
CA ARG A 33 -4.84 -5.72 12.32
C ARG A 33 -4.20 -4.73 11.36
N GLN A 34 -4.68 -4.70 10.14
CA GLN A 34 -4.24 -3.77 9.10
C GLN A 34 -5.45 -3.00 8.57
N ARG A 35 -5.28 -1.70 8.31
CA ARG A 35 -6.24 -0.88 7.58
C ARG A 35 -5.58 -0.17 6.42
N THR A 36 -6.30 -0.05 5.31
CA THR A 36 -5.85 0.75 4.17
C THR A 36 -6.12 2.21 4.49
N LEU A 37 -5.08 3.04 4.51
CA LEU A 37 -5.19 4.49 4.72
C LEU A 37 -5.50 5.21 3.42
N LEU A 38 -4.81 4.83 2.34
CA LEU A 38 -4.91 5.51 1.05
C LEU A 38 -4.65 4.55 -0.11
N ASN A 39 -5.40 4.71 -1.21
CA ASN A 39 -5.05 4.11 -2.48
C ASN A 39 -4.11 5.06 -3.23
N LEU A 40 -2.88 4.62 -3.47
CA LEU A 40 -1.83 5.40 -4.14
C LEU A 40 -1.86 5.23 -5.66
N GLY A 41 -2.75 4.39 -6.19
CA GLY A 41 -2.80 4.07 -7.62
C GLY A 41 -1.55 3.36 -8.10
N LYS A 42 -1.22 3.55 -9.38
CA LYS A 42 0.02 3.02 -9.96
C LYS A 42 1.19 3.93 -9.53
N LEU A 43 2.22 3.33 -8.95
CA LEU A 43 3.47 4.01 -8.66
C LEU A 43 4.55 3.39 -9.56
N ASP A 44 5.33 4.24 -10.20
CA ASP A 44 6.47 3.83 -11.01
C ASP A 44 7.73 3.80 -10.14
N LEU A 45 7.74 2.88 -9.17
CA LEU A 45 8.81 2.71 -8.20
C LEU A 45 9.22 1.25 -8.12
N GLU A 46 10.52 1.00 -7.94
CA GLU A 46 11.01 -0.33 -7.65
C GLU A 46 10.53 -0.81 -6.27
N PRO A 47 10.34 -2.13 -6.06
CA PRO A 47 9.90 -2.67 -4.77
C PRO A 47 10.76 -2.24 -3.58
N LYS A 48 12.07 -2.06 -3.79
CA LYS A 48 13.02 -1.62 -2.76
C LYS A 48 12.75 -0.18 -2.28
N GLN A 49 12.18 0.67 -3.14
CA GLN A 49 11.90 2.08 -2.84
C GLN A 49 10.60 2.26 -2.04
N LEU A 50 9.67 1.29 -2.11
CA LEU A 50 8.37 1.38 -1.45
C LEU A 50 8.49 1.50 0.07
N LYS A 51 9.48 0.85 0.69
CA LYS A 51 9.74 0.99 2.13
C LYS A 51 10.19 2.41 2.47
N GLY A 52 11.09 2.99 1.68
CA GLY A 52 11.56 4.36 1.87
C GLY A 52 10.43 5.37 1.76
N LEU A 53 9.55 5.22 0.76
CA LEU A 53 8.37 6.07 0.61
C LEU A 53 7.41 5.95 1.80
N ALA A 54 7.13 4.72 2.26
CA ALA A 54 6.25 4.51 3.42
C ALA A 54 6.83 5.16 4.69
N ASN A 55 8.13 5.00 4.94
CA ASN A 55 8.81 5.62 6.07
C ASN A 55 8.75 7.15 5.97
N ARG A 56 9.00 7.71 4.78
CA ARG A 56 8.97 9.16 4.58
C ARG A 56 7.58 9.76 4.84
N ILE A 57 6.51 9.05 4.46
CA ILE A 57 5.14 9.47 4.76
C ILE A 57 4.90 9.46 6.27
N GLU A 58 5.36 8.42 6.96
CA GLU A 58 5.22 8.28 8.42
C GLU A 58 5.98 9.38 9.18
N GLU A 59 7.21 9.72 8.75
CA GLU A 59 8.01 10.83 9.27
C GLU A 59 7.39 12.22 9.09
N ILE A 60 6.60 12.42 8.02
CA ILE A 60 5.95 13.72 7.78
C ILE A 60 4.71 13.88 8.67
N LEU A 61 4.07 12.76 9.03
CA LEU A 61 2.81 12.76 9.78
C LEU A 61 3.01 12.63 11.30
N THR A 62 4.22 12.31 11.77
CA THR A 62 4.55 12.02 13.18
C THR A 62 5.74 12.83 13.63
#